data_AF-A0A6A7G997-F1
#
_entry.id   AF-A0A6A7G997-F1
#
_cell.length_a   1.000
_cell.length_b   1.000
_cell.length_c   1.000
_cell.angle_alpha   90.00
_cell.angle_beta   90.00
_cell.angle_gamma   90.00
#
_symmetry.space_group_name_H-M   'P 1'
#
loop_
_entity.id
_entity.type
_entity.pdbx_description
1 polymer ?
#
loop_
_entity_poly.entity_id
_entity_poly.type
_entity_poly.pdbx_seq_one_letter_code
_entity_poly.pdbx_strand_id
1 'polypeptide(L)'
;MFTGNMWLWGLLFLLPTHAFIVLVPDSTPVGTSIFETNLDGPTNYKLDPRRTDNYVHRFVHVDHDTGEVTVRKQLECSGAYYSNPISLWVEAWADTNPALDYAAYPLRMLVTGPTCDHTIALEKEVASWR
;
A
#
# COMPACT_ATOMS: atom_id res chain seq x y z
N MET A 1 16.39 42.01 -32.12
CA MET A 1 16.63 42.41 -30.72
C MET A 1 15.42 41.97 -29.92
N PHE A 2 15.47 40.78 -29.29
CA PHE A 2 15.52 40.60 -27.82
C PHE A 2 14.28 41.19 -27.15
N THR A 3 13.36 40.45 -26.52
CA THR A 3 13.47 39.22 -25.72
C THR A 3 12.09 38.54 -25.63
N GLY A 4 12.01 37.26 -25.97
CA GLY A 4 10.89 36.41 -25.58
C GLY A 4 11.02 36.08 -24.09
N ASN A 5 10.08 36.56 -23.27
CA ASN A 5 9.94 36.06 -21.91
C ASN A 5 9.12 34.78 -21.97
N MET A 6 9.90 33.71 -22.03
CA MET A 6 9.60 32.33 -21.75
C MET A 6 9.05 32.22 -20.32
N TRP A 7 7.76 32.51 -20.16
CA TRP A 7 7.01 32.13 -18.97
C TRP A 7 7.10 30.62 -18.88
N LEU A 8 7.87 30.12 -17.92
CA LEU A 8 7.98 28.72 -17.58
C LEU A 8 6.58 28.16 -17.32
N TRP A 9 6.00 27.57 -18.36
CA TRP A 9 4.98 26.54 -18.23
C TRP A 9 5.68 25.30 -17.68
N GLY A 10 6.03 25.35 -16.40
CA GLY A 10 6.33 24.18 -15.61
C GLY A 10 5.04 23.40 -15.44
N LEU A 11 4.64 22.68 -16.49
CA LEU A 11 3.64 21.61 -16.41
C LEU A 11 4.27 20.51 -15.56
N LEU A 12 4.17 20.68 -14.25
CA LEU A 12 4.39 19.65 -13.26
C LEU A 12 3.33 18.59 -13.55
N PHE A 13 3.68 17.58 -14.35
CA PHE A 13 2.85 16.41 -14.53
C PHE A 13 2.77 15.69 -13.18
N LEU A 14 1.74 16.03 -12.40
CA LEU A 14 1.27 15.22 -11.30
C LEU A 14 0.71 13.93 -11.92
N LEU A 15 1.59 12.95 -12.14
CA LEU A 15 1.14 11.63 -12.51
C LEU A 15 0.37 11.05 -11.31
N PRO A 16 -0.90 10.63 -11.49
CA PRO A 16 -1.66 9.99 -10.43
C PRO A 16 -0.98 8.66 -10.09
N THR A 17 -0.33 8.62 -8.92
CA THR A 17 0.11 7.36 -8.35
C THR A 17 -1.14 6.63 -7.85
N HIS A 18 -1.41 5.46 -8.42
CA HIS A 18 -2.57 4.66 -8.02
C HIS A 18 -2.20 3.94 -6.73
N ALA A 19 -2.76 4.40 -5.62
CA ALA A 19 -2.68 3.71 -4.33
C ALA A 19 -3.95 2.91 -4.11
N PHE A 20 -3.79 1.65 -3.72
CA PHE A 20 -4.91 0.80 -3.34
C PHE A 20 -5.27 1.07 -1.88
N ILE A 21 -6.55 1.11 -1.57
CA ILE A 21 -7.05 1.20 -0.21
C ILE A 21 -7.86 -0.03 0.07
N VAL A 22 -7.55 -0.72 1.17
CA VAL A 22 -8.27 -1.90 1.60
C VAL A 22 -8.81 -1.66 3.00
N LEU A 23 -10.12 -1.91 3.16
CA LEU A 23 -10.80 -1.85 4.44
C LEU A 23 -10.78 -3.24 5.06
N VAL A 24 -10.17 -3.38 6.23
CA VAL A 24 -10.02 -4.68 6.89
C VAL A 24 -10.66 -4.63 8.28
N PRO A 25 -11.74 -5.37 8.54
CA PRO A 25 -12.34 -5.44 9.86
C PRO A 25 -11.35 -5.94 10.93
N ASP A 26 -11.43 -5.40 12.15
CA ASP A 26 -10.66 -5.83 13.31
C ASP A 26 -10.95 -7.28 13.72
N SER A 27 -12.14 -7.77 13.37
CA SER A 27 -12.61 -9.15 13.51
C SER A 27 -12.12 -10.10 12.41
N THR A 28 -11.34 -9.62 11.45
CA THR A 28 -10.81 -10.46 10.35
C THR A 28 -9.94 -11.59 10.93
N PRO A 29 -10.21 -12.86 10.58
CA PRO A 29 -9.40 -13.98 11.03
C PRO A 29 -7.96 -13.94 10.51
N VAL A 30 -7.06 -14.54 11.27
CA VAL A 30 -5.70 -14.82 10.80
C VAL A 30 -5.75 -15.82 9.64
N GLY A 31 -4.95 -15.56 8.61
CA GLY A 31 -4.89 -16.31 7.35
C GLY A 31 -5.85 -15.78 6.28
N THR A 32 -6.73 -14.82 6.60
CA THR A 32 -7.62 -14.23 5.59
C THR A 32 -6.84 -13.36 4.61
N SER A 33 -7.12 -13.56 3.34
CA SER A 33 -6.66 -12.73 2.23
C SER A 33 -7.35 -11.36 2.25
N ILE A 34 -6.55 -10.30 2.19
CA ILE A 34 -7.02 -8.91 2.20
C ILE A 34 -6.74 -8.18 0.90
N PHE A 35 -5.79 -8.66 0.10
CA PHE A 35 -5.45 -8.07 -1.19
C PHE A 35 -4.75 -9.11 -2.06
N GLU A 36 -4.97 -9.05 -3.37
CA GLU A 36 -4.29 -9.88 -4.35
C GLU A 36 -3.90 -9.00 -5.54
N THR A 37 -2.62 -9.07 -5.93
CA THR A 37 -2.10 -8.23 -7.01
C THR A 37 -2.64 -8.65 -8.38
N ASN A 38 -3.02 -9.93 -8.56
CA ASN A 38 -3.58 -10.52 -9.79
C ASN A 38 -2.85 -10.04 -11.07
N LEU A 39 -1.51 -10.04 -11.03
CA LEU A 39 -0.69 -9.60 -12.15
C LEU A 39 -0.35 -10.77 -13.06
N ASP A 40 -0.48 -10.56 -14.36
CA ASP A 40 0.03 -11.49 -15.35
C ASP A 40 1.53 -11.21 -15.56
N GLY A 41 2.37 -12.22 -15.30
CA GLY A 41 3.80 -12.18 -15.61
C GLY A 41 4.80 -12.18 -14.43
N PRO A 42 4.60 -11.48 -13.29
CA PRO A 42 5.53 -11.57 -12.18
C PRO A 42 5.49 -12.96 -11.56
N THR A 43 6.66 -13.42 -11.08
CA THR A 43 6.82 -14.74 -10.46
C THR A 43 7.22 -14.65 -9.01
N ASN A 44 7.59 -13.46 -8.55
CA ASN A 44 8.11 -13.23 -7.23
C ASN A 44 7.52 -11.96 -6.62
N TYR A 45 7.16 -12.04 -5.35
CA TYR A 45 6.50 -10.99 -4.60
C TYR A 45 7.06 -10.86 -3.19
N LYS A 46 7.11 -9.63 -2.67
CA LYS A 46 7.45 -9.38 -1.25
C LYS A 46 6.99 -8.01 -0.79
N LEU A 47 7.06 -7.78 0.52
CA LEU A 47 6.99 -6.43 1.08
C LEU A 47 8.31 -5.69 0.83
N ASP A 48 8.24 -4.45 0.35
CA ASP A 48 9.41 -3.58 0.25
C ASP A 48 9.89 -3.17 1.66
N PRO A 49 11.05 -3.64 2.13
CA PRO A 49 11.54 -3.36 3.48
C PRO A 49 12.02 -1.91 3.66
N ARG A 50 12.17 -1.14 2.58
CA ARG A 50 12.63 0.26 2.60
C ARG A 50 11.47 1.24 2.72
N ARG A 51 10.31 0.89 2.14
CA ARG A 51 9.10 1.74 2.13
C ARG A 51 8.01 1.26 3.07
N THR A 52 8.09 0.02 3.55
CA THR A 52 7.15 -0.55 4.51
C THR A 52 7.77 -0.53 5.89
N ASP A 53 7.03 -0.04 6.89
CA ASP A 53 7.50 -0.06 8.27
C ASP A 53 7.69 -1.50 8.77
N ASN A 54 8.77 -1.73 9.52
CA ASN A 54 9.13 -3.06 10.03
C ASN A 54 8.01 -3.74 10.85
N TYR A 55 7.14 -2.97 11.51
CA TYR A 55 6.04 -3.55 12.30
C TYR A 55 5.01 -4.26 11.42
N VAL A 56 4.83 -3.84 10.17
CA VAL A 56 3.82 -4.38 9.24
C VAL A 56 4.05 -5.86 8.97
N HIS A 57 5.31 -6.30 8.88
CA HIS A 57 5.68 -7.72 8.72
C HIS A 57 5.16 -8.63 9.85
N ARG A 58 4.75 -8.06 10.99
CA ARG A 58 4.13 -8.81 12.11
C ARG A 58 2.64 -9.04 11.91
N PHE A 59 1.96 -8.25 11.09
CA PHE A 59 0.50 -8.26 10.93
C PHE A 59 0.06 -8.77 9.56
N VAL A 60 0.90 -8.64 8.54
CA VAL A 60 0.59 -9.12 7.20
C VAL A 60 1.73 -9.97 6.63
N HIS A 61 1.37 -10.85 5.71
CA HIS A 61 2.25 -11.66 4.90
C HIS A 61 1.93 -11.37 3.44
N VAL A 62 2.94 -11.43 2.58
CA VAL A 62 2.77 -11.49 1.13
C VAL A 62 3.27 -12.85 0.71
N ASP A 63 2.39 -13.64 0.09
CA ASP A 63 2.78 -14.89 -0.54
C ASP A 63 3.75 -14.58 -1.68
N HIS A 64 4.87 -15.31 -1.71
CA HIS A 64 5.98 -14.99 -2.60
C HIS A 64 5.66 -15.28 -4.06
N ASP A 65 4.74 -16.21 -4.35
CA ASP A 65 4.52 -16.71 -5.71
C ASP A 65 3.23 -16.14 -6.29
N THR A 66 2.23 -15.82 -5.46
CA THR A 66 0.93 -15.28 -5.90
C THR A 66 0.78 -13.78 -5.67
N GLY A 67 1.58 -13.20 -4.77
CA GLY A 67 1.42 -11.81 -4.33
C GLY A 67 0.16 -11.59 -3.50
N GLU A 68 -0.45 -12.66 -2.97
CA GLU A 68 -1.57 -12.60 -2.05
C GLU A 68 -1.13 -12.04 -0.69
N VAL A 69 -1.83 -11.01 -0.22
CA VAL A 69 -1.59 -10.38 1.08
C VAL A 69 -2.56 -10.95 2.09
N THR A 70 -2.04 -11.59 3.13
CA THR A 70 -2.85 -12.24 4.18
C THR A 70 -2.57 -11.68 5.56
N VAL A 71 -3.57 -11.72 6.45
CA VAL A 71 -3.45 -11.29 7.84
C VAL A 71 -2.70 -12.36 8.66
N ARG A 72 -1.63 -11.99 9.37
CA ARG A 72 -0.85 -12.90 10.23
C ARG A 72 -1.21 -12.84 11.71
N LYS A 73 -1.85 -11.77 12.15
CA LYS A 73 -2.22 -11.53 13.55
C LYS A 73 -3.56 -10.84 13.63
N GLN A 74 -4.26 -11.07 14.75
CA GLN A 74 -5.48 -10.34 15.05
C GLN A 74 -5.21 -8.83 14.99
N LEU A 75 -6.10 -8.13 14.29
CA LEU A 75 -6.06 -6.68 14.17
C LEU A 75 -6.79 -6.06 15.36
N GLU A 76 -6.32 -4.91 15.80
CA GLU A 76 -6.85 -4.22 16.97
C GLU A 76 -7.00 -2.72 16.71
N CYS A 77 -8.12 -2.15 17.15
CA CYS A 77 -8.40 -0.71 17.02
C CYS A 77 -7.71 0.14 18.10
N SER A 78 -7.01 -0.46 19.06
CA SER A 78 -6.43 0.24 20.22
C SER A 78 -5.32 1.23 19.87
N GLY A 79 -4.70 1.11 18.70
CA GLY A 79 -3.56 1.94 18.27
C GLY A 79 -2.26 1.65 19.03
N ALA A 80 -2.24 0.62 19.90
CA ALA A 80 -1.06 0.29 20.70
C ALA A 80 0.09 -0.29 19.88
N TYR A 81 -0.22 -0.96 18.76
CA TYR A 81 0.74 -1.75 17.99
C TYR A 81 1.09 -1.18 16.61
N TYR A 82 0.21 -0.35 16.05
CA TYR A 82 0.36 0.27 14.74
C TYR A 82 -0.50 1.53 14.63
N SER A 83 -0.14 2.42 13.70
CA SER A 83 -0.99 3.52 13.28
C SER A 83 -2.08 3.01 12.33
N ASN A 84 -3.27 3.56 12.44
CA ASN A 84 -4.35 3.37 11.47
C ASN A 84 -4.59 4.72 10.75
N PRO A 85 -4.41 4.82 9.42
CA PRO A 85 -4.13 3.77 8.43
C PRO A 85 -2.70 3.22 8.47
N ILE A 86 -2.53 1.99 7.96
CA ILE A 86 -1.25 1.30 7.78
C ILE A 86 -0.84 1.42 6.31
N SER A 87 0.39 1.87 6.04
CA SER A 87 0.95 1.91 4.68
C SER A 87 1.93 0.75 4.46
N LEU A 88 1.78 0.05 3.33
CA LEU A 88 2.71 -0.99 2.91
C LEU A 88 2.91 -0.97 1.40
N TRP A 89 4.04 -1.52 0.95
CA TRP A 89 4.39 -1.59 -0.46
C TRP A 89 4.68 -3.04 -0.84
N VAL A 90 3.97 -3.54 -1.85
CA VAL A 90 4.20 -4.87 -2.42
C VAL A 90 5.06 -4.72 -3.67
N GLU A 91 6.24 -5.32 -3.66
CA GLU A 91 7.10 -5.45 -4.83
C GLU A 91 6.72 -6.71 -5.61
N ALA A 92 6.76 -6.63 -6.94
CA ALA A 92 6.58 -7.74 -7.86
C ALA A 92 7.68 -7.68 -8.93
N TRP A 93 8.29 -8.81 -9.27
CA TRP A 93 9.28 -8.90 -10.34
C TRP A 93 9.24 -10.27 -11.02
N ALA A 94 9.71 -10.33 -12.26
CA ALA A 94 9.88 -11.56 -13.01
C ALA A 94 11.37 -11.86 -13.21
N ASP A 95 11.79 -13.11 -13.03
CA ASP A 95 13.20 -13.50 -13.26
C ASP A 95 13.52 -13.67 -14.76
N THR A 96 12.50 -13.93 -15.59
CA THR A 96 12.67 -14.33 -17.00
C THR A 96 11.86 -13.51 -18.01
N ASN A 97 10.95 -12.63 -17.56
CA ASN A 97 10.11 -11.82 -18.44
C ASN A 97 10.52 -10.33 -18.42
N PRO A 98 11.21 -9.82 -19.47
CA PRO A 98 11.68 -8.44 -19.54
C PRO A 98 10.56 -7.40 -19.72
N ALA A 99 9.31 -7.81 -19.91
CA ALA A 99 8.16 -6.89 -19.97
C ALA A 99 7.74 -6.37 -18.58
N LEU A 100 8.23 -6.99 -17.49
CA LEU A 100 7.86 -6.67 -16.12
C LEU A 100 9.09 -6.79 -15.22
N ASP A 101 10.10 -5.97 -15.50
CA ASP A 101 11.39 -5.99 -14.77
C ASP A 101 11.20 -5.76 -13.26
N TYR A 102 10.25 -4.90 -12.87
CA TYR A 102 9.90 -4.63 -11.48
C TYR A 102 8.67 -3.71 -11.38
N ALA A 103 7.76 -4.00 -10.45
CA ALA A 103 6.65 -3.15 -10.08
C ALA A 103 6.54 -3.02 -8.56
N ALA A 104 6.03 -1.89 -8.07
CA ALA A 104 5.79 -1.67 -6.66
C ALA A 104 4.46 -0.98 -6.43
N TYR A 105 3.59 -1.60 -5.64
CA TYR A 105 2.23 -1.18 -5.41
C TYR A 105 2.07 -0.62 -4.01
N PRO A 106 1.74 0.68 -3.87
CA PRO A 106 1.36 1.23 -2.58
C PRO A 106 -0.02 0.71 -2.20
N LEU A 107 -0.09 0.08 -1.04
CA LEU A 107 -1.32 -0.39 -0.42
C LEU A 107 -1.49 0.29 0.94
N ARG A 108 -2.66 0.89 1.13
CA ARG A 108 -3.09 1.48 2.39
C ARG A 108 -4.21 0.65 2.99
N MET A 109 -3.94 0.13 4.17
CA MET A 109 -4.86 -0.72 4.90
C MET A 109 -5.49 0.12 6.01
N LEU A 110 -6.81 0.25 5.97
CA LEU A 110 -7.59 0.88 7.02
C LEU A 110 -8.24 -0.22 7.87
N VAL A 111 -7.86 -0.31 9.13
CA VAL A 111 -8.50 -1.25 10.07
C VAL A 111 -9.82 -0.65 10.52
N THR A 112 -10.90 -1.42 10.47
CA THR A 112 -12.26 -0.96 10.81
C THR A 112 -12.87 -1.82 11.91
N GLY A 113 -13.64 -1.24 12.83
CA GLY A 113 -14.29 -2.01 13.89
C GLY A 113 -15.06 -1.11 14.84
N PRO A 114 -15.94 -1.64 15.69
CA PRO A 114 -16.80 -0.83 16.57
C PRO A 114 -16.02 0.08 17.53
N THR A 115 -14.78 -0.29 17.82
CA THR A 115 -13.87 0.44 18.73
C THR A 115 -12.85 1.32 18.01
N CYS A 116 -12.85 1.31 16.67
CA CYS A 116 -12.00 2.17 15.85
C CYS A 116 -12.60 3.57 15.75
N ASP A 117 -11.80 4.60 16.01
CA ASP A 117 -12.18 5.97 15.66
C ASP A 117 -12.00 6.19 14.14
N HIS A 118 -13.04 5.83 13.40
CA HIS A 118 -13.08 5.90 11.95
C HIS A 118 -12.89 7.33 11.43
N THR A 119 -13.37 8.32 12.17
CA THR A 119 -13.33 9.74 11.80
C THR A 119 -11.89 10.22 11.73
N ILE A 120 -11.12 9.96 12.78
CA ILE A 120 -9.69 10.31 12.83
C ILE A 120 -8.89 9.56 11.76
N ALA A 121 -9.20 8.27 11.55
CA ALA A 121 -8.47 7.45 10.58
C ALA A 121 -8.72 7.90 9.13
N LEU A 122 -9.97 8.23 8.78
CA LEU A 122 -10.35 8.80 7.48
C LEU A 122 -9.80 10.21 7.29
N GLU A 123 -9.86 11.07 8.31
CA GLU A 123 -9.27 12.42 8.24
C GLU A 123 -7.77 12.37 8.02
N LYS A 124 -7.05 11.49 8.73
CA LYS A 124 -5.61 11.25 8.49
C LYS A 124 -5.33 10.78 7.08
N GLU A 125 -6.14 9.86 6.57
CA GLU A 125 -6.00 9.33 5.21
C GLU A 125 -6.18 10.45 4.18
N VAL A 126 -7.30 11.19 4.25
CA VAL A 126 -7.59 12.32 3.35
C VAL A 126 -6.54 13.43 3.47
N ALA A 127 -6.07 13.73 4.68
CA ALA A 127 -5.03 14.74 4.92
C ALA A 127 -3.68 14.32 4.31
N SER A 128 -3.34 13.04 4.34
CA SER A 128 -2.08 12.54 3.78
C SER A 128 -2.05 12.47 2.24
N TRP A 129 -3.16 12.79 1.56
CA TRP A 129 -3.22 12.92 0.10
C TRP A 129 -3.01 14.36 -0.37
N ARG A 130 -3.00 15.32 0.55
CA ARG A 130 -2.72 16.74 0.29
C ARG A 130 -1.25 17.05 0.50
#